data_AF-A0A6M2A8U2-F1
#
_entry.id   AF-A0A6M2A8U2-F1
#
_cell.length_a   1.000
_cell.length_b   1.000
_cell.length_c   1.000
_cell.angle_alpha   90.00
_cell.angle_beta   90.00
_cell.angle_gamma   90.00
#
_symmetry.space_group_name_H-M   'P 1'
#
loop_
_entity.id
_entity.type
_entity.pdbx_description
1 polymer ?
#
loop_
_entity_poly.entity_id
_entity_poly.type
_entity_poly.pdbx_seq_one_letter_code
_entity_poly.pdbx_strand_id
1 'polypeptide(L)'
;MNKKIYLGMCLLGITGSLWSGTLTVTNMNDTGAGSLRDAITNASSGDSIVFDTGGTITLDSPLPKIDKNLSINGSGQTITIDGVDTYRPFTIISGTVEIKNLTIEDGLAKGGDGGNGGLESPDARGGGAGGGLGAGGAIFANEGVNLTVEKITFQSGKAEGGDGGDGGSGSGFGG
;
A
#
# COMPACT_ATOMS: atom_id res chain seq x y z
N MET A 1 -28.79 -61.97 16.06
CA MET A 1 -28.56 -61.23 14.80
C MET A 1 -28.33 -59.77 15.16
N ASN A 2 -27.06 -59.34 15.20
CA ASN A 2 -26.69 -57.99 15.64
C ASN A 2 -26.45 -57.13 14.39
N LYS A 3 -27.38 -56.22 14.06
CA LYS A 3 -27.18 -55.23 12.99
C LYS A 3 -26.33 -54.07 13.52
N LYS A 4 -25.14 -53.89 12.94
CA LYS A 4 -24.24 -52.75 13.23
C LYS A 4 -24.80 -51.49 12.57
N ILE A 5 -24.95 -50.41 13.34
CA ILE A 5 -25.24 -49.06 12.86
C ILE A 5 -23.88 -48.39 12.64
N TYR A 6 -23.60 -47.94 11.41
CA TYR A 6 -22.47 -47.06 11.12
C TYR A 6 -22.99 -45.62 11.07
N LEU A 7 -22.59 -44.80 12.05
CA LEU A 7 -22.70 -43.35 11.97
C LEU A 7 -21.29 -42.82 11.67
N GLY A 8 -20.95 -42.74 10.38
CA GLY A 8 -19.71 -42.12 9.93
C GLY A 8 -19.85 -40.60 9.96
N MET A 9 -19.59 -39.99 11.11
CA MET A 9 -19.25 -38.57 11.21
C MET A 9 -17.76 -38.37 10.98
N CYS A 10 -17.43 -37.23 10.37
CA CYS A 10 -16.13 -36.56 10.37
C CYS A 10 -15.09 -37.08 9.35
N LEU A 11 -14.87 -36.30 8.28
CA LEU A 11 -13.70 -35.43 8.13
C LEU A 11 -13.52 -35.01 6.66
N LEU A 12 -14.07 -33.86 6.25
CA LEU A 12 -13.65 -33.17 5.04
C LEU A 12 -13.65 -31.66 5.28
N GLY A 13 -12.45 -31.08 5.31
CA GLY A 13 -12.25 -29.63 5.24
C GLY A 13 -11.99 -28.94 6.58
N ILE A 14 -10.85 -29.20 7.23
CA ILE A 14 -10.22 -28.17 8.08
C ILE A 14 -9.18 -27.47 7.19
N THR A 15 -9.65 -26.67 6.23
CA THR A 15 -8.75 -25.82 5.43
C THR A 15 -8.68 -24.45 6.07
N GLY A 16 -7.54 -24.16 6.70
CA GLY A 16 -7.20 -22.86 7.25
C GLY A 16 -7.02 -22.92 8.77
N SER A 17 -5.77 -22.95 9.21
CA SER A 17 -5.44 -22.62 10.60
C SER A 17 -5.97 -21.22 10.90
N LEU A 18 -6.86 -21.07 11.88
CA LEU A 18 -7.39 -19.77 12.35
C LEU A 18 -6.42 -19.08 13.34
N TRP A 19 -5.15 -19.48 13.35
CA TRP A 19 -4.17 -18.85 14.23
C TRP A 19 -3.66 -17.58 13.55
N SER A 20 -4.19 -16.43 13.97
CA SER A 20 -3.56 -15.13 13.73
C SER A 20 -2.22 -15.12 14.47
N GLY A 21 -1.11 -15.11 13.72
CA GLY A 21 0.22 -14.96 14.27
C GLY A 21 0.49 -13.51 14.67
N THR A 22 1.39 -13.32 15.64
CA THR A 22 1.96 -12.00 15.93
C THR A 22 3.39 -11.94 15.42
N LEU A 23 3.67 -10.98 14.55
CA LEU A 23 5.01 -10.65 14.11
C LEU A 23 5.44 -9.36 14.83
N THR A 24 6.67 -9.36 15.34
CA THR A 24 7.21 -8.23 16.08
C THR A 24 8.31 -7.56 15.29
N VAL A 25 8.14 -6.26 15.04
CA VAL A 25 9.17 -5.38 14.50
C VAL A 25 10.14 -5.03 15.62
N THR A 26 11.42 -5.30 15.39
CA THR A 26 12.49 -5.20 16.39
C THR A 26 13.54 -4.12 16.08
N ASN A 27 13.43 -3.48 14.92
CA ASN A 27 14.27 -2.36 14.54
C ASN A 27 13.53 -1.41 13.57
N MET A 28 14.04 -0.18 13.46
CA MET A 28 13.43 0.89 12.65
C MET A 28 14.11 1.08 11.29
N ASN A 29 14.88 0.09 10.82
CA ASN A 29 15.53 0.16 9.51
C ASN A 29 14.49 -0.03 8.38
N ASP A 30 14.72 0.54 7.19
CA ASP A 30 13.86 0.30 6.02
C ASP A 30 13.82 -1.19 5.61
N THR A 31 14.95 -1.89 5.75
CA THR A 31 15.14 -3.27 5.31
C THR A 31 15.90 -4.12 6.34
N GLY A 32 15.92 -5.43 6.11
CA GLY A 32 16.62 -6.40 6.97
C GLY A 32 15.69 -7.10 7.96
N ALA A 33 16.20 -8.21 8.53
CA ALA A 33 15.44 -9.03 9.47
C ALA A 33 14.92 -8.20 10.65
N GLY A 34 13.66 -8.40 11.01
CA GLY A 34 13.00 -7.68 12.10
C GLY A 34 12.54 -6.26 11.79
N SER A 35 12.66 -5.79 10.54
CA SER A 35 12.05 -4.51 10.12
C SER A 35 10.55 -4.66 9.85
N LEU A 36 9.84 -3.53 9.72
CA LEU A 36 8.44 -3.53 9.28
C LEU A 36 8.26 -4.19 7.91
N ARG A 37 9.19 -3.94 6.98
CA ARG A 37 9.18 -4.55 5.64
C ARG A 37 9.28 -6.07 5.69
N ASP A 38 10.19 -6.58 6.51
CA ASP A 38 10.35 -8.01 6.74
C ASP A 38 9.07 -8.61 7.36
N ALA A 39 8.49 -7.95 8.36
CA ALA A 39 7.22 -8.37 8.97
C ALA A 39 6.05 -8.40 7.98
N ILE A 40 5.87 -7.39 7.13
CA ILE A 40 4.80 -7.37 6.10
C ILE A 40 5.00 -8.50 5.09
N THR A 41 6.25 -8.78 4.72
CA THR A 41 6.59 -9.84 3.75
C THR A 41 6.31 -11.22 4.32
N ASN A 42 6.64 -11.45 5.59
CA ASN A 42 6.53 -12.75 6.24
C ASN A 42 5.14 -13.02 6.85
N ALA A 43 4.30 -11.99 6.99
CA ALA A 43 2.96 -12.14 7.53
C ALA A 43 2.05 -13.00 6.64
N SER A 44 1.32 -13.91 7.28
CA SER A 44 0.22 -14.65 6.70
C SER A 44 -1.10 -13.87 6.83
N SER A 45 -2.10 -14.24 6.02
CA SER A 45 -3.42 -13.60 6.09
C SER A 45 -4.06 -13.85 7.47
N GLY A 46 -4.43 -12.76 8.13
CA GLY A 46 -5.02 -12.75 9.47
C GLY A 46 -4.04 -12.35 10.57
N ASP A 47 -2.74 -12.23 10.28
CA ASP A 47 -1.71 -11.91 11.28
C ASP A 47 -1.79 -10.46 11.79
N SER A 48 -1.11 -10.22 12.91
CA SER A 48 -0.90 -8.90 13.49
C SER A 48 0.58 -8.55 13.59
N ILE A 49 0.95 -7.36 13.13
CA ILE A 49 2.27 -6.77 13.28
C ILE A 49 2.23 -5.78 14.44
N VAL A 50 3.15 -5.97 15.39
CA VAL A 50 3.38 -5.10 16.56
C VAL A 50 4.83 -4.67 16.63
N PHE A 51 5.15 -3.72 17.50
CA PHE A 51 6.49 -3.14 17.62
C PHE A 51 7.04 -3.33 19.04
N ASP A 52 8.26 -3.84 19.18
CA ASP A 52 8.95 -3.90 20.49
C ASP A 52 9.80 -2.65 20.76
N THR A 53 10.06 -1.85 19.74
CA THR A 53 10.90 -0.66 19.76
C THR A 53 10.21 0.47 19.00
N GLY A 54 10.52 1.72 19.38
CA GLY A 54 9.88 2.93 18.86
C GLY A 54 10.87 3.83 18.13
N GLY A 55 10.37 4.63 17.20
CA GLY A 55 11.15 5.58 16.43
C GLY A 55 10.56 5.85 15.04
N THR A 56 11.37 6.49 14.21
CA THR A 56 11.04 6.76 12.81
C THR A 56 11.61 5.68 11.92
N ILE A 57 10.76 5.09 11.09
CA ILE A 57 11.13 4.24 9.96
C ILE A 57 11.16 5.16 8.73
N THR A 58 12.36 5.61 8.37
CA THR A 58 12.61 6.40 7.16
C THR A 58 12.69 5.47 5.96
N LEU A 59 11.83 5.67 4.96
CA LEU A 59 11.75 4.79 3.80
C LEU A 59 12.85 5.10 2.78
N ASP A 60 13.64 4.09 2.42
CA ASP A 60 14.58 4.14 1.29
C ASP A 60 13.97 3.54 0.01
N SER A 61 12.83 2.85 0.13
CA SER A 61 12.10 2.23 -0.97
C SER A 61 10.62 2.03 -0.62
N PRO A 62 9.71 1.85 -1.61
CA PRO A 62 8.29 1.59 -1.31
C PRO A 62 8.12 0.33 -0.45
N LEU A 63 7.31 0.39 0.62
CA LEU A 63 6.98 -0.80 1.41
C LEU A 63 6.27 -1.87 0.56
N PRO A 64 6.34 -3.16 0.94
CA PRO A 64 5.65 -4.22 0.24
C PRO A 64 4.14 -3.96 0.22
N LYS A 65 3.50 -4.26 -0.91
CA LYS A 65 2.04 -4.14 -1.04
C LYS A 65 1.35 -5.11 -0.08
N ILE A 66 0.28 -4.66 0.56
CA ILE A 66 -0.55 -5.49 1.43
C ILE A 66 -1.69 -6.07 0.59
N ASP A 67 -1.71 -7.38 0.43
CA ASP A 67 -2.67 -8.13 -0.39
C ASP A 67 -3.44 -9.19 0.42
N LYS A 68 -3.43 -9.05 1.75
CA LYS A 68 -3.93 -10.05 2.70
C LYS A 68 -4.61 -9.36 3.90
N ASN A 69 -5.34 -10.14 4.70
CA ASN A 69 -5.87 -9.61 5.95
C ASN A 69 -4.68 -9.35 6.89
N LEU A 70 -4.58 -8.15 7.44
CA LEU A 70 -3.42 -7.77 8.23
C LEU A 70 -3.78 -6.65 9.21
N SER A 71 -3.36 -6.78 10.46
CA SER A 71 -3.44 -5.69 11.44
C SER A 71 -2.04 -5.17 11.73
N ILE A 72 -1.81 -3.86 11.59
CA ILE A 72 -0.56 -3.18 11.95
C ILE A 72 -0.86 -2.26 13.12
N ASN A 73 -0.23 -2.52 14.26
CA ASN A 73 -0.55 -1.84 15.51
C ASN A 73 0.70 -1.28 16.20
N GLY A 74 0.86 0.05 16.16
CA GLY A 74 1.92 0.76 16.86
C GLY A 74 1.68 0.95 18.36
N SER A 75 0.58 0.44 18.94
CA SER A 75 0.26 0.66 20.35
C SER A 75 1.37 0.19 21.27
N GLY A 76 1.67 0.99 22.30
CA GLY A 76 2.74 0.71 23.25
C GLY A 76 4.02 1.47 22.91
N GLN A 77 4.26 1.76 21.63
CA GLN A 77 5.42 2.51 21.14
C GLN A 77 4.98 3.80 20.44
N THR A 78 5.94 4.69 20.16
CA THR A 78 5.74 5.82 19.25
C THR A 78 6.39 5.47 17.93
N ILE A 79 5.57 5.28 16.90
CA ILE A 79 6.01 4.85 15.57
C ILE A 79 5.68 5.94 14.57
N THR A 80 6.70 6.35 13.81
CA THR A 80 6.53 7.23 12.65
C THR A 80 7.01 6.49 11.40
N ILE A 81 6.19 6.49 10.35
CA ILE A 81 6.58 6.04 9.02
C ILE A 81 6.78 7.28 8.15
N ASP A 82 8.02 7.54 7.76
CA ASP A 82 8.43 8.71 7.01
C ASP A 82 8.67 8.34 5.54
N GLY A 83 7.84 8.89 4.65
CA GLY A 83 7.90 8.68 3.21
C GLY A 83 8.95 9.51 2.47
N VAL A 84 9.70 10.37 3.17
CA VAL A 84 10.78 11.22 2.67
C VAL A 84 10.42 12.03 1.43
N ASP A 85 9.19 12.51 1.38
CA ASP A 85 8.60 13.23 0.24
C ASP A 85 8.71 12.48 -1.09
N THR A 86 8.90 11.16 -1.06
CA THR A 86 9.23 10.36 -2.25
C THR A 86 8.34 9.13 -2.37
N TYR A 87 8.09 8.43 -1.26
CA TYR A 87 7.42 7.15 -1.25
C TYR A 87 6.04 7.26 -0.61
N ARG A 88 5.07 6.51 -1.16
CA ARG A 88 3.81 6.24 -0.48
C ARG A 88 4.03 5.15 0.57
N PRO A 89 3.83 5.43 1.87
CA PRO A 89 4.06 4.45 2.93
C PRO A 89 3.24 3.16 2.79
N PHE A 90 1.91 3.21 2.62
CA PHE A 90 1.11 2.00 2.49
C PHE A 90 0.34 1.92 1.17
N THR A 91 0.47 0.77 0.50
CA THR A 91 -0.33 0.40 -0.67
C THR A 91 -1.05 -0.92 -0.39
N ILE A 92 -2.37 -0.87 -0.33
CA ILE A 92 -3.23 -2.02 0.00
C ILE A 92 -4.02 -2.40 -1.26
N ILE A 93 -3.83 -3.63 -1.71
CA ILE A 93 -4.39 -4.13 -2.97
C ILE A 93 -5.63 -5.00 -2.73
N SER A 94 -5.69 -5.72 -1.60
CA SER A 94 -6.81 -6.58 -1.21
C SER A 94 -6.78 -6.90 0.29
N GLY A 95 -7.89 -7.40 0.81
CA GLY A 95 -8.03 -7.87 2.19
C GLY A 95 -8.75 -6.90 3.13
N THR A 96 -8.93 -7.36 4.36
CA THR A 96 -9.38 -6.55 5.49
C THR A 96 -8.16 -6.12 6.29
N VAL A 97 -7.84 -4.84 6.23
CA VAL A 97 -6.61 -4.28 6.82
C VAL A 97 -6.97 -3.29 7.91
N GLU A 98 -6.27 -3.39 9.04
CA GLU A 98 -6.36 -2.44 10.13
C GLU A 98 -4.99 -1.80 10.34
N ILE A 99 -4.92 -0.48 10.38
CA ILE A 99 -3.69 0.26 10.68
C ILE A 99 -4.02 1.21 11.83
N LYS A 100 -3.26 1.09 12.93
CA LYS A 100 -3.56 1.86 14.15
C LYS A 100 -2.34 2.30 14.96
N ASN A 101 -2.52 3.41 15.67
CA ASN A 101 -1.57 3.97 16.64
C ASN A 101 -0.18 4.29 16.07
N LEU A 102 -0.12 5.00 14.94
CA LEU A 102 1.14 5.42 14.33
C LEU A 102 0.99 6.78 13.63
N THR A 103 2.12 7.44 13.40
CA THR A 103 2.23 8.63 12.55
C THR A 103 2.68 8.19 11.16
N ILE A 104 2.08 8.77 10.12
CA ILE A 104 2.52 8.63 8.74
C ILE A 104 2.80 10.03 8.23
N GLU A 105 4.05 10.29 7.86
CA GLU A 105 4.50 11.60 7.42
C GLU A 105 5.23 11.58 6.08
N ASP A 106 5.27 12.75 5.45
CA ASP A 106 6.04 13.06 4.25
C ASP A 106 5.88 12.01 3.13
N GLY A 107 4.69 11.42 3.02
CA GLY A 107 4.37 10.44 1.98
C GLY A 107 4.00 11.11 0.67
N LEU A 108 4.58 10.67 -0.45
CA LEU A 108 4.27 11.19 -1.78
C LEU A 108 3.65 10.12 -2.69
N ALA A 109 2.56 10.49 -3.36
CA ALA A 109 2.03 9.80 -4.52
C ALA A 109 2.03 10.74 -5.71
N LYS A 110 2.91 10.50 -6.70
CA LYS A 110 2.94 11.23 -7.97
C LYS A 110 2.33 10.40 -9.11
N GLY A 111 1.40 10.99 -9.84
CA GLY A 111 0.87 10.42 -11.07
C GLY A 111 1.90 10.42 -12.20
N GLY A 112 1.80 9.48 -13.13
CA GLY A 112 2.70 9.46 -14.29
C GLY A 112 2.42 10.62 -15.25
N ASP A 113 3.46 11.22 -15.83
CA ASP A 113 3.30 12.32 -16.78
C ASP A 113 2.64 11.85 -18.08
N GLY A 114 1.90 12.75 -18.72
CA GLY A 114 1.26 12.53 -20.01
C GLY A 114 2.29 12.40 -21.12
N GLY A 115 2.04 11.51 -22.08
CA GLY A 115 2.87 11.41 -23.28
C GLY A 115 2.70 12.63 -24.19
N ASN A 116 3.79 13.14 -24.74
CA ASN A 116 3.76 14.19 -25.75
C ASN A 116 3.10 13.71 -27.04
N GLY A 117 2.44 14.61 -27.76
CA GLY A 117 1.90 14.35 -29.09
C GLY A 117 3.00 14.05 -30.11
N GLY A 118 2.77 13.08 -30.99
CA GLY A 118 3.71 12.74 -32.06
C GLY A 118 3.73 13.76 -33.21
N LEU A 119 4.92 14.03 -33.75
CA LEU A 119 5.11 14.68 -35.05
C LEU A 119 5.28 13.61 -36.13
N GLU A 120 4.22 12.87 -36.42
CA GLU A 120 4.28 11.77 -37.40
C GLU A 120 4.25 12.29 -38.85
N SER A 121 3.87 13.57 -39.01
CA SER A 121 3.89 14.35 -40.25
C SER A 121 3.88 15.84 -39.88
N PRO A 122 4.41 16.77 -40.70
CA PRO A 122 4.24 18.22 -40.49
C PRO A 122 2.77 18.66 -40.38
N ASP A 123 1.83 17.84 -40.85
CA ASP A 123 0.38 18.08 -40.72
C ASP A 123 -0.25 17.40 -39.49
N ALA A 124 0.53 16.61 -38.74
CA ALA A 124 0.05 15.88 -37.57
C ALA A 124 -0.13 16.85 -36.39
N ARG A 125 -1.38 17.21 -36.12
CA ARG A 125 -1.80 17.94 -34.92
C ARG A 125 -2.11 16.97 -33.78
N GLY A 126 -1.15 16.10 -33.44
CA GLY A 126 -1.29 15.22 -32.28
C GLY A 126 -1.30 16.03 -31.00
N GLY A 127 -2.40 16.04 -30.25
CA GLY A 127 -2.43 16.62 -28.90
C GLY A 127 -1.68 15.72 -27.91
N GLY A 128 -1.06 16.32 -26.89
CA GLY A 128 -0.47 15.59 -25.78
C GLY A 128 -1.52 14.91 -24.90
N ALA A 129 -1.14 13.82 -24.23
CA ALA A 129 -1.99 13.13 -23.27
C ALA A 129 -2.05 13.88 -21.93
N GLY A 130 -3.10 13.67 -21.14
CA GLY A 130 -3.18 14.18 -19.78
C GLY A 130 -2.27 13.42 -18.81
N GLY A 131 -1.83 14.07 -17.74
CA GLY A 131 -1.11 13.44 -16.64
C GLY A 131 -2.00 12.52 -15.81
N GLY A 132 -1.38 11.53 -15.18
CA GLY A 132 -2.00 10.55 -14.30
C GLY A 132 -2.30 11.12 -12.91
N LEU A 133 -3.04 10.34 -12.12
CA LEU A 133 -3.45 10.71 -10.78
C LEU A 133 -2.41 10.28 -9.73
N GLY A 134 -2.13 11.15 -8.74
CA GLY A 134 -1.34 10.82 -7.54
C GLY A 134 -2.20 10.35 -6.37
N ALA A 135 -2.53 9.06 -6.30
CA ALA A 135 -3.57 8.57 -5.39
C ALA A 135 -3.05 8.39 -3.95
N GLY A 136 -3.33 9.32 -3.04
CA GLY A 136 -3.05 9.17 -1.60
C GLY A 136 -1.57 9.17 -1.25
N GLY A 137 -1.08 10.28 -0.68
CA GLY A 137 0.33 10.41 -0.27
C GLY A 137 0.75 9.46 0.84
N ALA A 138 -0.15 9.16 1.78
CA ALA A 138 0.13 8.30 2.92
C ALA A 138 -0.30 6.84 2.68
N ILE A 139 -1.58 6.63 2.33
CA ILE A 139 -2.18 5.31 2.15
C ILE A 139 -2.97 5.31 0.85
N PHE A 140 -2.79 4.26 0.05
CA PHE A 140 -3.66 3.90 -1.06
C PHE A 140 -4.35 2.58 -0.74
N ALA A 141 -5.67 2.54 -0.86
CA ALA A 141 -6.48 1.34 -0.77
C ALA A 141 -7.22 1.12 -2.09
N ASN A 142 -7.00 -0.04 -2.71
CA ASN A 142 -7.63 -0.41 -3.97
C ASN A 142 -9.14 -0.67 -3.80
N GLU A 143 -9.88 -0.73 -4.91
CA GLU A 143 -11.29 -1.10 -4.90
C GLU A 143 -11.53 -2.45 -4.18
N GLY A 144 -12.54 -2.50 -3.31
CA GLY A 144 -12.91 -3.70 -2.55
C GLY A 144 -12.08 -3.97 -1.29
N VAL A 145 -11.09 -3.12 -0.96
CA VAL A 145 -10.36 -3.19 0.32
C VAL A 145 -11.26 -2.71 1.47
N ASN A 146 -11.27 -3.47 2.57
CA ASN A 146 -11.86 -3.03 3.84
C ASN A 146 -10.74 -2.48 4.74
N LEU A 147 -10.50 -1.17 4.69
CA LEU A 147 -9.47 -0.50 5.49
C LEU A 147 -10.08 0.15 6.74
N THR A 148 -9.56 -0.19 7.91
CA THR A 148 -9.79 0.53 9.17
C THR A 148 -8.54 1.31 9.55
N VAL A 149 -8.69 2.60 9.82
CA VAL A 149 -7.62 3.50 10.27
C VAL A 149 -8.02 4.06 11.62
N GLU A 150 -7.28 3.71 12.68
CA GLU A 150 -7.62 4.12 14.06
C GLU A 150 -6.43 4.82 14.73
N LYS A 151 -6.64 6.02 15.28
CA LYS A 151 -5.60 6.79 15.99
C LYS A 151 -4.31 6.94 15.15
N ILE A 152 -4.49 7.32 13.89
CA ILE A 152 -3.41 7.67 12.99
C ILE A 152 -3.26 9.18 12.94
N THR A 153 -2.03 9.66 13.02
CA THR A 153 -1.68 11.04 12.64
C THR A 153 -1.14 11.02 11.22
N PHE A 154 -1.79 11.74 10.31
CA PHE A 154 -1.27 12.00 8.97
C PHE A 154 -0.63 13.38 8.94
N GLN A 155 0.60 13.48 8.45
CA GLN A 155 1.35 14.74 8.37
C GLN A 155 1.98 14.88 6.98
N SER A 156 1.92 16.09 6.41
CA SER A 156 2.65 16.45 5.19
C SER A 156 2.49 15.54 3.95
N GLY A 157 1.50 14.65 3.91
CA GLY A 157 1.28 13.75 2.78
C GLY A 157 0.86 14.50 1.51
N LYS A 158 1.48 14.19 0.37
CA LYS A 158 1.28 14.83 -0.93
C LYS A 158 0.68 13.86 -1.95
N ALA A 159 -0.37 14.32 -2.61
CA ALA A 159 -1.02 13.67 -3.73
C ALA A 159 -0.86 14.58 -4.95
N GLU A 160 0.07 14.25 -5.83
CA GLU A 160 0.46 15.09 -6.96
C GLU A 160 0.07 14.42 -8.28
N GLY A 161 -0.63 15.17 -9.13
CA GLY A 161 -0.87 14.73 -10.51
C GLY A 161 0.43 14.63 -11.30
N GLY A 162 0.40 13.87 -12.39
CA GLY A 162 1.42 13.95 -13.43
C GLY A 162 1.24 15.23 -14.24
N ASP A 163 2.33 15.66 -14.88
CA ASP A 163 2.29 16.78 -15.82
C ASP A 163 1.54 16.37 -17.10
N GLY A 164 0.89 17.32 -17.77
CA GLY A 164 0.32 17.08 -19.10
C GLY A 164 1.41 16.99 -20.16
N GLY A 165 1.17 16.20 -21.20
CA GLY A 165 2.05 16.14 -22.36
C GLY A 165 1.89 17.37 -23.25
N ASP A 166 2.98 17.78 -23.90
CA ASP A 166 2.97 18.85 -24.88
C ASP A 166 2.21 18.42 -26.15
N GLY A 167 1.49 19.37 -26.76
CA GLY A 167 0.91 19.19 -28.09
C GLY A 167 1.95 19.32 -29.21
N GLY A 168 1.70 18.66 -30.34
CA GLY A 168 2.50 18.83 -31.55
C GLY A 168 2.50 20.29 -32.02
N SER A 169 3.63 20.76 -32.54
CA SER A 169 3.85 22.13 -33.02
C SER A 169 3.10 22.41 -34.34
N GLY A 170 1.77 22.38 -34.31
CA GLY A 170 0.98 22.87 -35.43
C GLY A 170 1.15 24.38 -35.56
N SER A 171 1.81 24.84 -36.62
CA SER A 171 1.91 26.26 -36.95
C SER A 171 0.53 26.89 -36.97
N GLY A 172 0.28 27.82 -36.06
CA GLY A 172 -0.97 28.55 -35.96
C GLY A 172 -1.33 29.25 -37.27
N PHE A 173 -2.59 29.15 -37.66
CA PHE A 173 -3.22 30.15 -38.51
C PHE A 173 -4.31 30.79 -37.67
N GLY A 174 -4.06 32.05 -37.27
CA GLY A 174 -5.07 32.94 -36.74
C GLY A 174 -6.06 33.36 -37.82
N GLY A 175 -7.25 33.76 -37.39
CA GLY A 175 -8.33 34.35 -38.17
C GLY A 175 -9.49 34.66 -37.23
#